data_AF-A0A7W1GG60-F1
#
_entry.id   AF-A0A7W1GG60-F1
#
_cell.length_a   1.000
_cell.length_b   1.000
_cell.length_c   1.000
_cell.angle_alpha   90.00
_cell.angle_beta   90.00
_cell.angle_gamma   90.00
#
_symmetry.space_group_name_H-M   'P 1'
#
loop_
_entity.id
_entity.type
_entity.pdbx_description
1 polymer ?
#
loop_
_entity_poly.entity_id
_entity_poly.type
_entity_poly.pdbx_seq_one_letter_code
_entity_poly.pdbx_strand_id
1 'polypeptide(L)' 'MGIVTEHLRQLIAKQVNDRSLVVWYDPERHYADVSCKLALPDATVECYDGSFFALRHRIGY' A
#
# COMPACT_ATOMS: atom_id res chain seq x y z
N MET A 1 -12.62 -9.24 7.91
CA MET A 1 -11.34 -9.39 7.20
C MET A 1 -10.79 -10.77 7.48
N GLY A 2 -10.39 -11.51 6.45
CA GLY A 2 -9.83 -12.86 6.62
C GLY A 2 -8.42 -12.82 7.21
N ILE A 3 -7.97 -13.94 7.77
CA ILE A 3 -6.65 -14.07 8.42
C ILE A 3 -5.48 -13.65 7.52
N VAL A 4 -5.59 -13.90 6.22
CA VAL A 4 -4.58 -13.51 5.22
C VAL A 4 -4.48 -11.99 5.09
N THR A 5 -5.62 -11.29 5.06
CA THR A 5 -5.66 -9.83 4.96
C THR A 5 -5.05 -9.15 6.19
N GLU A 6 -5.32 -9.69 7.38
CA GLU A 6 -4.75 -9.14 8.61
C GLU A 6 -3.23 -9.37 8.68
N HIS A 7 -2.76 -10.56 8.29
CA HIS A 7 -1.34 -10.84 8.20
C HIS A 7 -0.63 -9.90 7.21
N LEU A 8 -1.24 -9.68 6.03
CA LEU A 8 -0.71 -8.76 5.03
C LEU A 8 -0.62 -7.32 5.56
N ARG A 9 -1.64 -6.85 6.28
CA ARG A 9 -1.65 -5.51 6.91
C ARG A 9 -0.49 -5.35 7.89
N GLN A 10 -0.27 -6.34 8.75
CA GLN A 10 0.83 -6.32 9.73
C GLN A 10 2.20 -6.36 9.05
N LEU A 11 2.34 -7.14 7.98
CA LEU A 11 3.57 -7.22 7.20
C LEU A 11 3.89 -5.87 6.55
N ILE A 12 2.92 -5.22 5.92
CA ILE A 12 3.12 -3.90 5.28
C ILE A 12 3.46 -2.84 6.34
N ALA A 13 2.75 -2.82 7.48
CA ALA A 13 3.04 -1.91 8.58
C ALA A 13 4.49 -2.04 9.07
N LYS A 14 4.98 -3.28 9.23
CA LYS A 14 6.38 -3.55 9.57
C LYS A 14 7.34 -3.06 8.49
N GLN A 15 7.05 -3.34 7.23
CA GLN A 15 7.91 -2.91 6.12
C GLN A 15 8.02 -1.39 6.04
N VAL A 16 6.92 -0.66 6.27
CA VAL A 16 6.92 0.82 6.27
C VAL A 16 7.71 1.38 7.45
N ASN A 17 7.59 0.75 8.63
CA ASN A 17 8.38 1.12 9.80
C ASN A 17 9.89 0.86 9.58
N ASP A 18 10.23 -0.28 8.97
CA ASP A 18 11.62 -0.69 8.74
C ASP A 18 12.23 0.03 7.51
N ARG A 19 11.40 0.44 6.55
CA ARG A 19 11.78 1.06 5.27
C ARG A 19 10.85 2.22 4.99
N SER A 20 11.38 3.44 4.98
CA SER A 20 10.61 4.69 4.81
C SER A 20 9.78 4.76 3.51
N LEU A 21 10.03 3.88 2.54
CA LEU A 21 9.21 3.71 1.34
C LEU A 21 9.04 2.22 1.02
N VAL A 22 7.79 1.82 0.79
CA VAL A 22 7.42 0.48 0.34
C VAL A 22 6.58 0.59 -0.92
N VAL A 23 7.02 -0.06 -1.99
CA VAL A 23 6.24 -0.20 -3.23
C VAL A 23 5.73 -1.63 -3.30
N TRP A 24 4.42 -1.78 -3.45
CA TRP A 24 3.78 -3.09 -3.53
C TRP A 24 3.20 -3.31 -4.93
N TYR A 25 3.49 -4.48 -5.52
CA TYR A 25 3.11 -4.83 -6.88
C TYR A 25 2.10 -5.98 -6.86
N ASP A 26 0.87 -5.69 -7.28
CA ASP A 26 -0.25 -6.63 -7.36
C ASP A 26 -0.86 -6.58 -8.78
N PRO A 27 -0.24 -7.24 -9.77
CA PRO A 27 -0.68 -7.17 -11.16
C PRO A 27 -2.07 -7.78 -11.39
N GLU A 28 -2.41 -8.79 -10.59
CA GLU A 28 -3.69 -9.49 -10.66
C GLU A 28 -4.79 -8.79 -9.84
N ARG A 29 -4.44 -7.74 -9.10
CA ARG A 29 -5.34 -6.90 -8.29
C ARG A 29 -6.09 -7.67 -7.20
N HIS A 30 -5.52 -8.77 -6.71
CA HIS A 30 -6.13 -9.61 -5.67
C HIS A 30 -6.39 -8.87 -4.37
N TYR A 31 -5.62 -7.82 -4.08
CA TYR A 31 -5.78 -7.02 -2.87
C TYR A 31 -5.93 -5.53 -3.15
N ALA A 32 -6.42 -5.15 -4.33
CA ALA A 32 -6.76 -3.75 -4.63
C ALA A 32 -7.68 -3.15 -3.55
N ASP A 33 -8.73 -3.87 -3.16
CA ASP A 33 -9.65 -3.44 -2.09
C ASP A 33 -8.99 -3.32 -0.72
N VAL A 34 -7.96 -4.14 -0.45
CA VAL A 34 -7.22 -4.08 0.82
C VAL A 34 -6.30 -2.86 0.82
N SER A 35 -5.59 -2.61 -0.28
CA SER A 35 -4.69 -1.46 -0.41
C SER A 35 -5.41 -0.13 -0.22
N CYS A 36 -6.61 0.03 -0.80
CA CYS A 36 -7.42 1.25 -0.63
C CYS A 36 -7.97 1.43 0.80
N LYS A 37 -8.09 0.35 1.57
CA LYS A 37 -8.61 0.37 2.95
C LYS A 37 -7.50 0.32 3.99
N LEU A 38 -6.25 0.27 3.54
CA LEU A 38 -5.09 0.17 4.42
C LEU A 38 -4.86 1.52 5.10
N ALA A 39 -5.24 1.61 6.37
CA ALA A 39 -4.86 2.73 7.21
C ALA A 39 -3.60 2.32 8.00
N LEU A 40 -2.50 3.02 7.75
CA LEU A 40 -1.27 2.90 8.52
C LEU A 40 -1.08 4.18 9.33
N PRO A 41 -0.82 4.10 10.65
CA PRO A 41 -0.46 5.27 11.42
C PRO A 41 0.86 5.84 10.87
N ASP A 42 0.93 7.17 10.75
CA ASP A 42 2.12 7.93 10.35
C ASP A 42 2.66 7.61 8.94
N ALA A 43 1.85 7.02 8.06
CA ALA A 43 2.22 6.75 6.68
C ALA A 43 1.12 7.15 5.69
N THR A 44 1.50 7.79 4.59
CA THR A 44 0.62 8.06 3.46
C THR A 44 0.52 6.82 2.59
N VAL A 45 -0.70 6.34 2.34
CA VAL A 45 -0.96 5.21 1.45
C VAL A 45 -1.54 5.74 0.14
N GLU A 46 -0.82 5.54 -0.96
CA GLU A 46 -1.24 5.91 -2.30
C GLU A 46 -1.44 4.67 -3.17
N CYS A 47 -2.59 4.59 -3.83
CA CYS A 47 -2.93 3.46 -4.69
C CYS A 47 -2.78 3.83 -6.17
N TYR A 48 -2.35 2.86 -6.98
CA TYR A 48 -2.31 3.02 -8.43
C TYR A 48 -3.74 3.06 -9.00
N ASP A 49 -4.02 4.11 -9.78
CA ASP A 49 -5.33 4.42 -10.37
C ASP A 49 -5.31 4.39 -11.91
N GLY A 50 -4.27 3.79 -12.51
CA GLY A 50 -4.11 3.75 -13.97
C GLY A 50 -3.03 4.68 -14.52
N SER A 51 -2.39 5.49 -13.67
CA SER A 51 -1.28 6.37 -14.10
C SER A 51 -0.13 6.38 -13.10
N PHE A 52 1.04 5.91 -13.54
CA PHE A 52 2.28 5.98 -12.75
C PHE A 52 2.75 7.42 -12.55
N PHE A 53 2.51 8.30 -13.53
CA PHE A 53 2.86 9.72 -13.40
C PHE A 53 2.02 10.41 -12.33
N ALA A 54 0.71 10.12 -12.29
CA ALA A 54 -0.17 10.64 -11.25
C ALA A 54 0.22 10.10 -9.87
N LEU A 55 0.46 8.79 -9.76
CA LEU A 55 0.93 8.17 -8.52
C LEU A 55 2.23 8.80 -8.02
N ARG A 56 3.23 8.97 -8.90
CA ARG A 56 4.51 9.61 -8.56
C ARG A 56 4.33 11.05 -8.09
N HIS A 57 3.44 11.81 -8.72
CA HIS A 57 3.15 13.18 -8.29
C HIS A 57 2.52 13.22 -6.89
N ARG A 58 1.64 12.26 -6.54
CA ARG A 58 0.98 12.22 -5.23
C ARG A 58 1.92 11.84 -4.09
N ILE A 59 2.89 10.94 -4.32
CA ILE A 59 3.85 10.51 -3.30
C ILE A 59 5.02 11.49 -3.07
N GLY A 60 5.09 12.58 -3.83
CA GLY A 60 6.05 13.66 -3.63
C GLY A 60 7.35 13.54 -4.44
N TYR A 61 7.89 14.73 -4.75
CA TYR A 61 9.24 14.97 -5.27
C TYR A 61 10.06 15.63 -4.16
#